data_AF-A0A817L9I1-F1
#
_entry.id   AF-A0A817L9I1-F1
#
_cell.length_a   1.000
_cell.length_b   1.000
_cell.length_c   1.000
_cell.angle_alpha   90.00
_cell.angle_beta   90.00
_cell.angle_gamma   90.00
#
_symmetry.space_group_name_H-M   'P 1'
#
loop_
_entity.id
_entity.type
_entity.pdbx_description
1 polymer ?
#
loop_
_entity_poly.entity_id
_entity_poly.type
_entity_poly.pdbx_seq_one_letter_code
_entity_poly.pdbx_strand_id
1 'polypeptide(L)'
;MNPIDDQTNLSPQQGTSSSPQTNPQYPNLTDLDDIDDDDDGDDDCLDSIDDIQHILQTFGTNDSSILTIDYFDSRRYEIMYEIMNVEKQFEQLKNILYDESVSLIDNKLLSIQNEQAPEYQDELKKLYDDMQLRLEIAKQRRHIELESLENSYQAELLSLQQTLENDKFLLYHHMHEDIQRKIDELEILKSKTQVCSNILQEMFPQNQQQLISPNKKRFDSPESLKENKKQRKMNYFNV
;
A
#
# COMPACT_ATOMS: atom_id res chain seq x y z
N MET A 1 -30.13 -36.67 -3.12
CA MET A 1 -30.41 -35.30 -3.59
C MET A 1 -29.13 -34.49 -3.50
N ASN A 2 -28.56 -34.15 -4.65
CA ASN A 2 -27.70 -32.99 -4.91
C ASN A 2 -28.34 -32.31 -6.15
N PRO A 3 -27.97 -31.07 -6.56
CA PRO A 3 -27.28 -29.95 -5.90
C PRO A 3 -28.00 -28.59 -6.18
N ILE A 4 -27.43 -27.45 -5.75
CA ILE A 4 -27.48 -26.07 -6.31
C ILE A 4 -26.65 -25.25 -5.30
N ASP A 5 -25.35 -25.07 -5.51
CA ASP A 5 -24.69 -24.02 -6.32
C ASP A 5 -24.76 -22.65 -5.66
N ASP A 6 -23.69 -22.29 -4.93
CA ASP A 6 -23.11 -20.96 -5.03
C ASP A 6 -21.64 -20.99 -4.63
N GLN A 7 -20.77 -21.17 -5.63
CA GLN A 7 -19.33 -20.99 -5.50
C GLN A 7 -19.00 -19.52 -5.76
N THR A 8 -18.72 -18.75 -4.71
CA THR A 8 -17.89 -17.54 -4.85
C THR A 8 -16.43 -17.95 -4.69
N ASN A 9 -15.81 -18.16 -5.84
CA ASN A 9 -14.40 -18.45 -6.01
C ASN A 9 -13.60 -17.16 -5.75
N LEU A 10 -12.93 -17.07 -4.60
CA LEU A 10 -11.89 -16.07 -4.33
C LEU A 10 -10.56 -16.79 -4.16
N SER A 11 -9.71 -16.57 -5.16
CA SER A 11 -8.42 -17.21 -5.41
C SER A 11 -7.45 -17.20 -4.23
N PRO A 12 -6.60 -18.23 -4.09
CA PRO A 12 -5.45 -18.18 -3.19
C PRO A 12 -4.30 -17.43 -3.89
N GLN A 13 -4.03 -16.19 -3.49
CA GLN A 13 -2.77 -15.55 -3.87
C GLN A 13 -1.62 -16.18 -3.07
N GLN A 14 -0.86 -16.99 -3.80
CA GLN A 14 0.42 -17.54 -3.38
C GLN A 14 1.38 -16.39 -3.06
N GLY A 15 1.98 -16.44 -1.88
CA GLY A 15 3.19 -15.70 -1.60
C GLY A 15 4.30 -16.20 -2.51
N THR A 16 4.71 -15.38 -3.46
CA THR A 16 5.99 -15.51 -4.13
C THR A 16 6.84 -14.32 -3.75
N SER A 17 7.92 -14.61 -3.04
CA SER A 17 9.02 -13.69 -2.76
C SER A 17 9.66 -13.27 -4.09
N SER A 18 9.35 -12.08 -4.56
CA SER A 18 10.04 -11.48 -5.70
C SER A 18 11.30 -10.78 -5.20
N SER A 19 12.43 -11.50 -5.25
CA SER A 19 13.74 -10.88 -5.28
C SER A 19 13.85 -10.00 -6.54
N PRO A 20 14.44 -8.79 -6.49
CA PRO A 20 14.79 -8.09 -7.71
C PRO A 20 15.99 -8.81 -8.33
N GLN A 21 15.72 -9.62 -9.33
CA GLN A 21 16.73 -10.23 -10.18
C GLN A 21 17.26 -9.11 -11.08
N THR A 22 18.32 -8.41 -10.63
CA THR A 22 19.07 -7.49 -11.47
C THR A 22 19.83 -8.31 -12.50
N ASN A 23 19.17 -8.58 -13.63
CA ASN A 23 19.85 -9.03 -14.83
C ASN A 23 20.52 -7.80 -15.44
N PRO A 24 21.86 -7.71 -15.53
CA PRO A 24 22.46 -6.66 -16.33
C PRO A 24 22.10 -6.96 -17.79
N GLN A 25 21.19 -6.16 -18.32
CA GLN A 25 20.91 -6.11 -19.74
C GLN A 25 22.20 -5.62 -20.41
N TYR A 26 23.02 -6.56 -20.89
CA TYR A 26 24.08 -6.23 -21.84
C TYR A 26 23.40 -5.54 -23.03
N PRO A 27 23.90 -4.40 -23.53
CA PRO A 27 23.38 -3.85 -24.76
C PRO A 27 23.60 -4.89 -25.86
N ASN A 28 22.51 -5.26 -26.52
CA ASN A 28 22.49 -6.09 -27.72
C ASN A 28 23.41 -5.45 -28.76
N LEU A 29 24.56 -6.07 -29.01
CA LEU A 29 25.44 -5.76 -30.14
C LEU A 29 24.95 -6.52 -31.39
N THR A 30 23.72 -6.26 -31.78
CA THR A 30 23.16 -6.72 -33.06
C THR A 30 22.45 -5.56 -33.73
N ASP A 31 23.24 -4.55 -34.08
CA ASP A 31 22.98 -3.65 -35.18
C ASP A 31 24.31 -3.60 -35.96
N LEU A 32 24.56 -4.67 -36.71
CA LEU A 32 25.51 -4.66 -37.81
C LEU A 32 24.66 -4.73 -39.06
N ASP A 33 24.42 -3.53 -39.58
CA ASP A 33 24.10 -3.16 -40.95
C ASP A 33 24.01 -4.31 -41.96
N ASP A 34 22.82 -4.47 -42.55
CA ASP A 34 22.67 -4.96 -43.92
C ASP A 34 23.39 -3.95 -44.84
N ILE A 35 24.68 -4.19 -45.10
CA ILE A 35 25.40 -3.56 -46.20
C ILE A 35 25.21 -4.50 -47.39
N ASP A 36 24.47 -4.00 -48.38
CA ASP A 36 24.38 -4.59 -49.71
C ASP A 36 25.80 -4.70 -50.30
N ASP A 37 26.33 -5.92 -50.35
CA ASP A 37 27.50 -6.29 -51.14
C ASP A 37 27.11 -6.33 -52.63
N ASP A 38 26.90 -5.14 -53.21
CA ASP A 38 27.03 -4.90 -54.66
C ASP A 38 28.35 -4.15 -54.88
N ASP A 39 29.47 -4.81 -54.59
CA ASP A 39 30.79 -4.39 -55.07
C ASP A 39 30.99 -5.00 -56.48
N ASP A 40 30.41 -4.35 -57.48
CA ASP A 40 30.94 -4.37 -58.85
C ASP A 40 32.26 -3.59 -58.84
N GLY A 41 33.26 -4.16 -58.16
CA GLY A 41 34.64 -3.76 -58.23
C GLY A 41 35.17 -4.24 -59.58
N ASP A 42 35.11 -3.36 -60.57
CA ASP A 42 35.91 -3.46 -61.78
C ASP A 42 37.35 -3.81 -61.36
N ASP A 43 37.75 -5.05 -61.66
CA ASP A 43 39.12 -5.55 -61.59
C ASP A 43 39.93 -4.84 -62.69
N ASP A 44 40.14 -3.53 -62.51
CA ASP A 44 41.14 -2.74 -63.21
C ASP A 44 42.51 -3.11 -62.62
N CYS A 45 42.89 -4.38 -62.79
CA CYS A 45 44.27 -4.78 -62.86
C CYS A 45 44.86 -4.26 -64.19
N LEU A 46 44.89 -2.93 -64.33
CA LEU A 46 45.79 -2.25 -65.24
C LEU A 46 47.06 -1.98 -64.44
N ASP A 47 47.78 -3.06 -64.14
CA ASP A 47 49.24 -2.97 -64.08
C ASP A 47 49.69 -2.74 -65.54
N SER A 48 49.42 -1.53 -66.04
CA SER A 48 49.78 -1.11 -67.36
C SER A 48 51.30 -1.20 -67.40
N ILE A 49 51.81 -2.16 -68.16
CA ILE A 49 53.24 -2.27 -68.46
C ILE A 49 53.79 -0.92 -68.93
N ASP A 50 52.94 -0.08 -69.54
CA ASP A 50 53.25 1.28 -69.94
C ASP A 50 53.41 2.25 -68.75
N ASP A 51 52.68 2.09 -67.63
CA ASP A 51 52.85 2.91 -66.43
C ASP A 51 54.11 2.51 -65.65
N ILE A 52 54.40 1.20 -65.56
CA ILE A 52 55.68 0.72 -65.01
C ILE A 52 56.84 1.18 -65.90
N GLN A 53 56.70 1.09 -67.24
CA GLN A 53 57.69 1.60 -68.16
C GLN A 53 57.84 3.11 -68.09
N HIS A 54 56.75 3.87 -67.92
CA HIS A 54 56.82 5.32 -67.77
C HIS A 54 57.50 5.71 -66.46
N ILE A 55 57.22 5.01 -65.37
CA ILE A 55 57.94 5.15 -64.09
C ILE A 55 59.44 4.86 -64.31
N LEU A 56 59.80 3.71 -64.90
CA LEU A 56 61.21 3.36 -65.19
C LEU A 56 61.89 4.37 -66.14
N GLN A 57 61.17 4.90 -67.12
CA GLN A 57 61.69 5.88 -68.10
C GLN A 57 61.87 7.26 -67.47
N THR A 58 60.99 7.66 -66.54
CA THR A 58 61.08 8.95 -65.83
C THR A 58 62.18 8.93 -64.77
N PHE A 59 62.44 7.77 -64.16
CA PHE A 59 63.58 7.56 -63.25
C PHE A 59 64.90 7.27 -63.98
N GLY A 60 64.86 6.74 -65.21
CA GLY A 60 66.04 6.42 -66.02
C GLY A 60 66.61 7.58 -66.84
N THR A 61 65.88 8.69 -66.98
CA THR A 61 66.29 9.85 -67.82
C THR A 61 66.76 11.06 -67.04
N ASN A 62 66.61 11.09 -65.72
CA ASN A 62 67.11 12.17 -64.86
C ASN A 62 68.44 11.79 -64.21
N ASP A 63 69.51 12.42 -64.70
CA ASP A 63 70.86 12.52 -64.11
C ASP A 63 71.46 11.25 -63.50
N SER A 64 72.41 10.66 -64.24
CA SER A 64 73.33 9.58 -63.84
C SER A 64 74.12 9.81 -62.53
N SER A 65 73.96 10.97 -61.87
CA SER A 65 74.56 11.28 -60.56
C SER A 65 73.60 11.11 -59.35
N ILE A 66 72.29 11.04 -59.58
CA ILE A 66 71.26 10.83 -58.53
C ILE A 66 70.91 9.34 -58.38
N LEU A 67 71.24 8.53 -59.41
CA LEU A 67 71.15 7.06 -59.42
C LEU A 67 72.33 6.38 -58.67
N THR A 68 72.97 7.08 -57.73
CA THR A 68 73.98 6.46 -56.88
C THR A 68 73.29 5.62 -55.82
N ILE A 69 73.84 4.43 -55.56
CA ILE A 69 73.38 3.55 -54.48
C ILE A 69 73.28 4.31 -53.14
N ASP A 70 74.22 5.22 -52.90
CA ASP A 70 74.29 6.06 -51.70
C ASP A 70 73.08 7.01 -51.54
N TYR A 71 72.52 7.53 -52.64
CA TYR A 71 71.33 8.37 -52.59
C TYR A 71 70.08 7.57 -52.17
N PHE A 72 69.89 6.39 -52.77
CA PHE A 72 68.79 5.49 -52.40
C PHE A 72 68.92 4.98 -50.97
N ASP A 73 70.15 4.69 -50.52
CA ASP A 73 70.42 4.33 -49.14
C ASP A 73 70.12 5.48 -48.18
N SER A 74 70.55 6.71 -48.51
CA SER A 74 70.25 7.91 -47.71
C SER A 74 68.75 8.16 -47.60
N ARG A 75 68.01 8.03 -48.71
CA ARG A 75 66.55 8.19 -48.72
C ARG A 75 65.85 7.09 -47.92
N ARG A 76 66.34 5.85 -47.98
CA ARG A 76 65.83 4.73 -47.16
C ARG A 76 66.05 4.99 -45.67
N TYR A 77 67.20 5.53 -45.28
CA TYR A 77 67.47 5.90 -43.88
C TYR A 77 66.56 7.02 -43.40
N GLU A 78 66.31 8.04 -44.23
CA GLU A 78 65.38 9.12 -43.90
C GLU A 78 63.95 8.59 -43.68
N ILE A 79 63.45 7.77 -44.60
CA ILE A 79 62.11 7.14 -44.47
C ILE A 79 62.05 6.24 -43.23
N MET A 80 63.08 5.43 -42.98
CA MET A 80 63.14 4.60 -41.77
C MET A 80 63.12 5.43 -40.49
N TYR A 81 63.81 6.58 -40.49
CA TYR A 81 63.82 7.50 -39.36
C TYR A 81 62.45 8.17 -39.16
N GLU A 82 61.79 8.59 -40.24
CA GLU A 82 60.43 9.14 -40.18
C GLU A 82 59.43 8.10 -39.67
N ILE A 83 59.45 6.86 -40.19
CA ILE A 83 58.61 5.76 -39.71
C ILE A 83 58.87 5.50 -38.23
N MET A 84 60.13 5.43 -37.80
CA MET A 84 60.47 5.23 -36.39
C MET A 84 59.95 6.38 -35.49
N ASN A 85 59.99 7.61 -35.99
CA ASN A 85 59.47 8.76 -35.25
C ASN A 85 57.93 8.75 -35.17
N VAL A 86 57.24 8.31 -36.23
CA VAL A 86 55.78 8.10 -36.23
C VAL A 86 55.40 6.99 -35.26
N GLU A 87 56.09 5.85 -35.31
CA GLU A 87 55.87 4.72 -34.38
C GLU A 87 55.99 5.17 -32.92
N LYS A 88 57.01 5.98 -32.61
CA LYS A 88 57.21 6.53 -31.28
C LYS A 88 56.07 7.47 -30.84
N GLN A 89 55.60 8.33 -31.73
CA GLN A 89 54.47 9.22 -31.44
C GLN A 89 53.17 8.43 -31.23
N PHE A 90 52.95 7.38 -32.02
CA PHE A 90 51.82 6.48 -31.88
C PHE A 90 51.83 5.77 -30.52
N GLU A 91 52.98 5.23 -30.10
CA GLU A 91 53.10 4.58 -28.80
C GLU A 91 52.93 5.58 -27.63
N GLN A 92 53.40 6.82 -27.78
CA GLN A 92 53.15 7.88 -26.79
C GLN A 92 51.66 8.21 -26.68
N LEU A 93 50.96 8.35 -27.81
CA LEU A 93 49.53 8.63 -27.83
C LEU A 93 48.73 7.48 -27.21
N LYS A 94 49.11 6.24 -27.49
CA LYS A 94 48.51 5.05 -26.91
C LYS A 94 48.65 5.03 -25.38
N ASN A 95 49.83 5.35 -24.86
CA ASN A 95 50.03 5.46 -23.41
C ASN A 95 49.17 6.56 -22.79
N ILE A 96 49.08 7.73 -23.42
CA ILE A 96 48.22 8.83 -22.97
C ILE A 96 46.75 8.39 -22.94
N LEU A 97 46.27 7.70 -23.98
CA LEU A 97 44.91 7.19 -24.04
C LEU A 97 44.62 6.16 -22.95
N TYR A 98 45.58 5.28 -22.65
CA TYR A 98 45.44 4.33 -21.54
C TYR A 98 45.37 5.04 -20.18
N ASP A 99 46.25 6.00 -19.94
CA ASP A 99 46.26 6.77 -18.69
C ASP A 99 44.95 7.57 -18.53
N GLU A 100 44.45 8.17 -19.62
CA GLU A 100 43.16 8.86 -19.62
C GLU A 100 42.00 7.90 -19.35
N SER A 101 42.01 6.71 -19.96
CA SER A 101 41.00 5.68 -19.73
C SER A 101 40.98 5.22 -18.27
N VAL A 102 42.16 4.99 -17.68
CA VAL A 102 42.28 4.65 -16.26
C VAL A 102 41.77 5.79 -15.37
N SER A 103 42.18 7.02 -15.65
CA SER A 103 41.71 8.21 -14.92
C SER A 103 40.19 8.39 -15.00
N LEU A 104 39.58 8.16 -16.16
CA LEU A 104 38.12 8.24 -16.33
C LEU A 104 37.40 7.18 -15.48
N ILE A 105 37.93 5.95 -15.46
CA ILE A 105 37.40 4.87 -14.62
C ILE A 105 37.56 5.23 -13.13
N ASP A 106 38.73 5.70 -12.72
CA ASP A 106 39.00 6.10 -11.33
C ASP A 106 38.06 7.24 -10.89
N ASN A 107 37.83 8.23 -11.74
CA ASN A 107 36.87 9.31 -11.48
C ASN A 107 35.42 8.81 -11.39
N LYS A 108 35.02 7.86 -12.24
CA LYS A 108 33.70 7.22 -12.16
C LYS A 108 33.57 6.43 -10.85
N LEU A 109 34.60 5.66 -10.47
CA LEU A 109 34.64 4.92 -9.21
C LEU A 109 34.55 5.85 -7.99
N LEU A 110 35.30 6.95 -8.00
CA LEU A 110 35.26 7.96 -6.93
C LEU A 110 33.88 8.62 -6.84
N SER A 111 33.24 8.91 -7.97
CA SER A 111 31.87 9.44 -8.01
C SER A 111 30.86 8.46 -7.42
N ILE A 112 31.00 7.16 -7.72
CA ILE A 112 30.18 6.09 -7.13
C ILE A 112 30.43 5.99 -5.62
N GLN A 113 31.69 5.98 -5.19
CA GLN A 113 32.07 5.88 -3.78
C GLN A 113 31.58 7.07 -2.95
N ASN A 114 31.55 8.27 -3.55
CA ASN A 114 31.02 9.47 -2.92
C ASN A 114 29.49 9.59 -3.02
N GLU A 115 28.80 8.57 -3.55
CA GLU A 115 27.35 8.58 -3.79
C GLU A 115 26.87 9.72 -4.70
N GLN A 116 27.77 10.26 -5.55
CA GLN A 116 27.50 11.36 -6.48
C GLN A 116 27.43 10.91 -7.94
N ALA A 117 27.42 9.60 -8.18
CA ALA A 117 27.28 9.06 -9.52
C ALA A 117 25.93 9.50 -10.13
N PRO A 118 25.95 10.32 -11.20
CA PRO A 118 24.74 10.95 -11.72
C PRO A 118 23.73 9.93 -12.25
N GLU A 119 24.21 8.77 -12.72
CA GLU A 119 23.41 7.65 -13.20
C GLU A 119 22.47 7.07 -12.12
N TYR A 120 22.83 7.17 -10.84
CA TYR A 120 22.05 6.61 -9.73
C TYR A 120 21.27 7.65 -8.93
N GLN A 121 21.56 8.94 -9.11
CA GLN A 121 20.98 10.00 -8.28
C GLN A 121 19.47 10.15 -8.48
N ASP A 122 19.00 10.02 -9.72
CA ASP A 122 17.58 10.11 -10.05
C ASP A 122 16.80 8.92 -9.49
N GLU A 123 17.36 7.71 -9.58
CA GLU A 123 16.77 6.49 -9.01
C GLU A 123 16.72 6.56 -7.48
N LEU A 124 17.80 7.05 -6.86
CA LEU A 124 17.87 7.23 -5.40
C LEU A 124 16.81 8.23 -4.91
N LYS A 125 16.64 9.35 -5.61
CA LYS A 125 15.60 10.33 -5.29
C LYS A 125 14.21 9.72 -5.42
N LYS A 126 13.94 8.99 -6.50
CA LYS A 126 12.66 8.30 -6.70
C LYS A 126 12.37 7.29 -5.58
N LEU A 127 13.38 6.55 -5.14
CA LEU A 127 13.24 5.60 -4.04
C LEU A 127 12.96 6.29 -2.71
N TYR A 128 13.62 7.42 -2.44
CA TYR A 128 13.36 8.23 -1.26
C TYR A 128 11.92 8.77 -1.26
N ASP A 129 11.45 9.28 -2.40
CA ASP A 129 10.09 9.79 -2.55
C ASP A 129 9.04 8.67 -2.34
N ASP A 130 9.27 7.46 -2.89
CA ASP A 130 8.40 6.30 -2.67
C ASP A 130 8.37 5.87 -1.19
N MET A 131 9.52 5.85 -0.53
CA MET A 131 9.61 5.54 0.90
C MET A 131 8.80 6.55 1.73
N GLN A 132 8.93 7.84 1.46
CA GLN A 132 8.17 8.88 2.16
C GLN A 132 6.67 8.74 1.90
N LEU A 133 6.27 8.48 0.66
CA LEU A 133 4.88 8.24 0.31
C LEU A 133 4.30 7.03 1.06
N ARG A 134 5.02 5.90 1.10
CA ARG A 134 4.59 4.70 1.85
C ARG A 134 4.43 4.99 3.33
N LEU A 135 5.33 5.79 3.91
CA LEU A 135 5.25 6.19 5.30
C LEU A 135 4.00 7.03 5.58
N GLU A 136 3.69 8.01 4.72
CA GLU A 136 2.50 8.84 4.87
C GLU A 136 1.21 8.03 4.71
N ILE A 137 1.16 7.13 3.72
CA ILE A 137 0.02 6.21 3.55
C ILE A 137 -0.16 5.35 4.80
N ALA A 138 0.92 4.79 5.35
CA ALA A 138 0.85 3.97 6.56
C ALA A 138 0.36 4.76 7.78
N LYS A 139 0.78 6.03 7.93
CA LYS A 139 0.29 6.93 8.98
C LYS A 139 -1.21 7.20 8.84
N GLN A 140 -1.66 7.58 7.64
CA GLN A 140 -3.09 7.85 7.38
C GLN A 140 -3.95 6.61 7.61
N ARG A 141 -3.49 5.45 7.11
CA ARG A 141 -4.18 4.18 7.33
C ARG A 141 -4.35 3.89 8.81
N ARG A 142 -3.28 4.02 9.60
CA ARG A 142 -3.35 3.83 11.06
C ARG A 142 -4.31 4.81 11.73
N HIS A 143 -4.34 6.06 11.30
CA HIS A 143 -5.26 7.06 11.84
C HIS A 143 -6.72 6.67 11.59
N ILE A 144 -7.06 6.29 10.35
CA ILE A 144 -8.41 5.87 9.96
C ILE A 144 -8.81 4.58 10.70
N GLU A 145 -7.91 3.62 10.83
CA GLU A 145 -8.19 2.37 11.56
C GLU A 145 -8.48 2.64 13.05
N LEU A 146 -7.75 3.57 13.68
CA LEU A 146 -8.01 3.96 15.07
C LEU A 146 -9.35 4.69 15.22
N GLU A 147 -9.64 5.64 14.34
CA GLU A 147 -10.92 6.37 14.34
C GLU A 147 -12.11 5.41 14.10
N SER A 148 -11.96 4.47 13.16
CA SER A 148 -12.98 3.47 12.89
C SER A 148 -13.22 2.55 14.09
N LEU A 149 -12.16 2.17 14.82
CA LEU A 149 -12.28 1.36 16.02
C LEU A 149 -12.98 2.12 17.14
N GLU A 150 -12.62 3.39 17.35
CA GLU A 150 -13.26 4.26 18.33
C GLU A 150 -14.75 4.44 18.03
N ASN A 151 -15.10 4.72 16.77
CA ASN A 151 -16.48 4.86 16.32
C ASN A 151 -17.28 3.56 16.52
N SER A 152 -16.70 2.40 16.19
CA SER A 152 -17.34 1.10 16.42
C SER A 152 -17.59 0.85 17.90
N TYR A 153 -16.60 1.14 18.75
CA TYR A 153 -16.71 1.00 20.20
C TYR A 153 -17.82 1.88 20.78
N GLN A 154 -17.86 3.16 20.39
CA GLN A 154 -18.89 4.09 20.85
C GLN A 154 -20.29 3.69 20.36
N ALA A 155 -20.41 3.24 19.10
CA ALA A 155 -21.67 2.77 18.56
C ALA A 155 -22.19 1.51 19.29
N GLU A 156 -21.31 0.56 19.59
CA GLU A 156 -21.65 -0.64 20.37
C GLU A 156 -22.07 -0.27 21.80
N LEU A 157 -21.32 0.61 22.46
CA LEU A 157 -21.65 1.09 23.81
C LEU A 157 -23.05 1.73 23.85
N LEU A 158 -23.35 2.61 22.89
CA LEU A 158 -24.66 3.26 22.80
C LEU A 158 -25.77 2.25 22.51
N SER A 159 -25.53 1.30 21.59
CA SER A 159 -26.49 0.26 21.26
C SER A 159 -26.82 -0.61 22.48
N LEU A 160 -25.81 -1.03 23.25
CA LEU A 160 -25.99 -1.80 24.47
C LEU A 160 -26.75 -1.00 25.54
N GLN A 161 -26.40 0.27 25.73
CA GLN A 161 -27.10 1.14 26.68
C GLN A 161 -28.58 1.29 26.31
N GLN A 162 -28.88 1.56 25.05
CA GLN A 162 -30.25 1.70 24.57
C GLN A 162 -31.03 0.38 24.69
N THR A 163 -30.38 -0.75 24.40
CA THR A 163 -30.99 -2.08 24.53
C THR A 163 -31.35 -2.37 25.98
N LEU A 164 -30.43 -2.11 26.91
CA LEU A 164 -30.69 -2.27 28.34
C LEU A 164 -31.83 -1.39 28.83
N GLU A 165 -31.88 -0.13 28.40
CA GLU A 165 -32.95 0.78 28.76
C GLU A 165 -34.30 0.31 28.22
N ASN A 166 -34.35 -0.16 26.97
CA ASN A 166 -35.53 -0.72 26.35
C ASN A 166 -36.01 -1.98 27.06
N ASP A 167 -35.11 -2.91 27.40
CA ASP A 167 -35.45 -4.16 28.10
C ASP A 167 -36.03 -3.88 29.48
N LYS A 168 -35.41 -2.94 30.21
CA LYS A 168 -35.92 -2.47 31.51
C LYS A 168 -37.31 -1.88 31.35
N PHE A 169 -37.51 -0.99 30.38
CA PHE A 169 -38.81 -0.38 30.10
C PHE A 169 -39.88 -1.43 29.77
N LEU A 170 -39.56 -2.37 28.88
CA LEU A 170 -40.47 -3.44 28.47
C LEU A 170 -40.85 -4.33 29.66
N LEU A 171 -39.89 -4.68 30.52
CA LEU A 171 -40.16 -5.44 31.73
C LEU A 171 -41.09 -4.70 32.69
N TYR A 172 -40.87 -3.39 32.92
CA TYR A 172 -41.76 -2.59 33.74
C TYR A 172 -43.18 -2.53 33.17
N HIS A 173 -43.30 -2.34 31.85
CA HIS A 173 -44.60 -2.34 31.18
C HIS A 173 -45.31 -3.70 31.31
N HIS A 174 -44.61 -4.81 31.07
CA HIS A 174 -45.17 -6.14 31.24
C HIS A 174 -45.66 -6.38 32.67
N MET A 175 -44.85 -6.06 33.67
CA MET A 175 -45.23 -6.19 35.08
C MET A 175 -46.43 -5.30 35.44
N HIS A 176 -46.45 -4.07 34.92
CA HIS A 176 -47.56 -3.15 35.14
C HIS A 176 -48.86 -3.68 34.53
N GLU A 177 -48.82 -4.16 33.28
CA GLU A 177 -49.96 -4.75 32.59
C GLU A 177 -50.49 -5.99 33.31
N ASP A 178 -49.61 -6.87 33.81
CA ASP A 178 -50.01 -8.04 34.58
C ASP A 178 -50.71 -7.66 35.90
N ILE A 179 -50.16 -6.67 36.61
CA ILE A 179 -50.77 -6.16 37.84
C ILE A 179 -52.13 -5.52 37.53
N GLN A 180 -52.22 -4.69 36.49
CA GLN A 180 -53.47 -4.04 36.11
C GLN A 180 -54.53 -5.08 35.71
N ARG A 181 -54.16 -6.06 34.88
CA ARG A 181 -55.06 -7.18 34.52
C ARG A 181 -55.56 -7.92 35.75
N LYS A 182 -54.69 -8.10 36.76
CA LYS A 182 -55.08 -8.75 38.02
C LYS A 182 -56.03 -7.90 38.85
N ILE A 183 -55.82 -6.59 38.89
CA ILE A 183 -56.75 -5.65 39.53
C ILE A 183 -58.12 -5.72 38.85
N ASP A 184 -58.15 -5.61 37.52
CA ASP A 184 -59.40 -5.66 36.74
C ASP A 184 -60.16 -6.98 36.96
N GLU A 185 -59.44 -8.12 36.98
CA GLU A 185 -60.03 -9.43 37.28
C GLU A 185 -60.68 -9.46 38.68
N LEU A 186 -60.01 -8.91 39.68
CA LEU A 186 -60.54 -8.83 41.05
C LEU A 186 -61.73 -7.88 41.16
N GLU A 187 -61.73 -6.77 40.42
CA GLU A 187 -62.86 -5.85 40.36
C GLU A 187 -64.09 -6.50 39.71
N ILE A 188 -63.87 -7.24 38.61
CA ILE A 188 -64.92 -8.03 37.97
C ILE A 188 -65.47 -9.07 38.95
N LEU A 189 -64.60 -9.79 39.67
CA LEU A 189 -65.03 -10.79 40.65
C LEU A 189 -65.80 -10.15 41.80
N LYS A 190 -65.33 -9.02 42.34
CA LYS A 190 -66.03 -8.25 43.39
C LYS A 190 -67.41 -7.81 42.93
N SER A 191 -67.53 -7.26 41.72
CA SER A 191 -68.81 -6.86 41.13
C SER A 191 -69.75 -8.05 40.98
N LYS A 192 -69.25 -9.19 40.48
CA LYS A 192 -70.03 -10.44 40.39
C LYS A 192 -70.53 -10.90 41.76
N THR A 193 -69.65 -10.94 42.77
CA THR A 193 -70.04 -11.31 44.14
C THR A 193 -71.08 -10.37 44.72
N GLN A 194 -70.94 -9.06 44.48
CA GLN A 194 -71.91 -8.06 44.93
C GLN A 194 -73.28 -8.27 44.27
N VAL A 195 -73.32 -8.53 42.96
CA VAL A 195 -74.56 -8.88 42.25
C VAL A 195 -75.19 -10.15 42.83
N CYS A 196 -74.41 -11.22 43.02
CA CYS A 196 -74.92 -12.46 43.64
C CYS A 196 -75.46 -12.21 45.06
N SER A 197 -74.79 -11.39 45.87
CA SER A 197 -75.23 -11.01 47.21
C SER A 197 -76.56 -10.24 47.17
N ASN A 198 -76.69 -9.29 46.24
CA ASN A 198 -77.93 -8.53 46.06
C ASN A 198 -79.09 -9.44 45.65
N ILE A 199 -78.87 -10.35 44.69
CA ILE A 199 -79.88 -11.32 44.25
C ILE A 199 -80.31 -12.22 45.41
N LEU A 200 -79.38 -12.72 46.23
CA LEU A 200 -79.71 -13.52 47.41
C LEU A 200 -80.53 -12.72 48.43
N GLN A 201 -80.22 -11.45 48.62
CA GLN A 201 -80.98 -10.56 49.51
C GLN A 201 -82.39 -10.27 48.98
N GLU A 202 -82.57 -10.19 47.67
CA GLU A 202 -83.89 -10.05 47.01
C GLU A 202 -84.71 -11.34 47.05
N MET A 203 -84.09 -12.52 46.92
CA MET A 203 -84.78 -13.82 46.98
C MET A 203 -85.13 -14.26 48.41
N PHE A 204 -84.41 -13.75 49.42
CA PHE A 204 -84.67 -14.03 50.83
C PHE A 204 -84.84 -12.74 51.64
N PRO A 205 -85.91 -11.95 51.40
CA PRO A 205 -86.21 -10.81 52.22
C PRO A 205 -86.74 -11.31 53.57
N GLN A 206 -85.89 -11.24 54.61
CA GLN A 206 -86.19 -11.44 56.03
C GLN A 206 -86.00 -12.86 56.60
N ASN A 207 -84.84 -13.06 57.23
CA ASN A 207 -84.77 -13.55 58.61
C ASN A 207 -83.65 -12.80 59.36
N GLN A 208 -83.85 -11.51 59.58
CA GLN A 208 -83.19 -10.80 60.67
C GLN A 208 -84.23 -9.95 61.43
N GLN A 209 -85.03 -10.63 62.24
CA GLN A 209 -85.29 -10.10 63.58
C GLN A 209 -84.29 -10.75 64.54
N GLN A 210 -83.42 -9.88 65.06
CA GLN A 210 -82.59 -10.03 66.27
C GLN A 210 -81.45 -11.06 66.22
N LEU A 211 -80.22 -10.55 66.22
CA LEU A 211 -79.34 -10.65 67.41
C LEU A 211 -78.03 -9.87 67.20
N ILE A 212 -77.80 -8.94 68.14
CA ILE A 212 -76.50 -8.43 68.62
C ILE A 212 -75.85 -7.25 67.85
N SER A 213 -76.03 -6.07 68.43
CA SER A 213 -74.93 -5.12 68.67
C SER A 213 -74.38 -5.37 70.09
N PRO A 214 -73.17 -4.94 70.51
CA PRO A 214 -72.25 -4.00 69.85
C PRO A 214 -70.78 -4.45 69.80
N ASN A 215 -69.99 -3.89 68.88
CA ASN A 215 -68.64 -3.44 69.24
C ASN A 215 -68.12 -2.39 68.25
N LYS A 216 -68.27 -1.13 68.64
CA LYS A 216 -67.42 -0.04 68.16
C LYS A 216 -66.02 -0.29 68.71
N LYS A 217 -65.12 -0.84 67.89
CA LYS A 217 -63.71 -0.49 68.01
C LYS A 217 -63.42 0.56 66.96
N ARG A 218 -63.35 1.81 67.43
CA ARG A 218 -62.54 2.83 66.78
C ARG A 218 -61.15 2.22 66.63
N PHE A 219 -60.69 2.07 65.40
CA PHE A 219 -59.27 1.92 65.16
C PHE A 219 -58.80 3.31 64.76
N ASP A 220 -58.15 3.95 65.71
CA ASP A 220 -57.52 5.25 65.52
C ASP A 220 -56.52 5.17 64.37
N SER A 221 -56.51 6.22 63.56
CA SER A 221 -55.42 6.53 62.65
C SER A 221 -54.15 6.81 63.48
N PRO A 222 -53.02 6.11 63.27
CA PRO A 222 -51.75 6.64 63.67
C PRO A 222 -51.23 7.53 62.55
N GLU A 223 -51.45 8.82 62.77
CA GLU A 223 -50.63 9.90 62.28
C GLU A 223 -49.13 9.60 62.53
N SER A 224 -48.29 9.98 61.56
CA SER A 224 -46.84 10.19 61.66
C SER A 224 -45.89 8.97 61.60
N LEU A 225 -45.52 8.58 60.38
CA LEU A 225 -44.16 8.10 60.08
C LEU A 225 -43.48 9.11 59.16
N LYS A 226 -42.90 10.10 59.83
CA LYS A 226 -41.78 10.96 59.47
C LYS A 226 -41.18 10.70 58.08
N GLU A 227 -41.27 11.72 57.23
CA GLU A 227 -40.35 11.97 56.13
C GLU A 227 -38.91 11.77 56.62
N ASN A 228 -38.27 10.69 56.18
CA ASN A 228 -36.82 10.64 56.10
C ASN A 228 -36.43 10.99 54.68
N LYS A 229 -36.24 12.30 54.44
CA LYS A 229 -35.46 12.80 53.31
C LYS A 229 -34.01 12.35 53.48
N LYS A 230 -33.71 11.09 53.12
CA LYS A 230 -32.34 10.71 52.76
C LYS A 230 -32.06 11.33 51.39
N GLN A 231 -31.34 12.45 51.41
CA GLN A 231 -30.62 12.98 50.26
C GLN A 231 -29.78 11.83 49.65
N ARG A 232 -30.26 11.22 48.56
CA ARG A 232 -29.36 10.55 47.61
C ARG A 232 -28.63 11.66 46.88
N LYS A 233 -27.42 11.98 47.35
CA LYS A 233 -26.44 12.68 46.52
C LYS A 233 -26.16 11.79 45.31
N MET A 234 -26.67 12.21 44.16
CA MET A 234 -26.16 11.76 42.87
C MET A 234 -24.76 12.36 42.71
N ASN A 235 -23.73 11.60 43.08
CA ASN A 235 -22.40 11.85 42.56
C ASN A 235 -22.36 11.24 41.17
N TYR A 236 -22.58 12.07 40.15
CA TYR A 236 -22.01 11.83 38.83
C TYR A 236 -20.50 11.87 39.01
N PHE A 237 -19.86 10.70 38.99
CA PHE A 237 -18.43 10.64 38.75
C PHE A 237 -18.24 10.75 37.25
N ASN A 238 -17.73 11.91 36.84
CA ASN A 238 -16.97 12.06 35.60
C ASN A 238 -15.76 11.12 35.69
N VAL A 239 -15.66 10.17 34.78
CA VAL A 239 -14.46 9.85 33.98
C VAL A 239 -14.96 9.23 32.68
#